data_AF-A0AAN8YX85-F1
#
_entry.id   AF-A0AAN8YX85-F1
#
_cell.length_a   1.000
_cell.length_b   1.000
_cell.length_c   1.000
_cell.angle_alpha   90.00
_cell.angle_beta   90.00
_cell.angle_gamma   90.00
#
_symmetry.space_group_name_H-M   'P 1'
#
loop_
_entity.id
_entity.type
_entity.pdbx_description
1 polymer ?
#
loop_
_entity_poly.entity_id
_entity_poly.type
_entity_poly.pdbx_seq_one_letter_code
_entity_poly.pdbx_strand_id
1 'polypeptide(L)'
;MEEKGAVCVTGATGYVASWLIKRLLEHGYTVRATVRSDPCKKDMSVFLLAHPVNTKEPEEIVTKTTIQGTLGILRACLNSKTVKRVVYTSSVATVLNVRDREIGVVDENIWSDIDYVRELKLEESAYAASKVLVERTALDFAEKNGLDLVTLLPANVFGPFLAPQIPLTVTIALSMILDDVASAHIFLLEYSNARGRYICSAEHKSVLEIAEFLSATYPEYPIPTLDEVKDIKTRVLPRLSSKKLLETGFKYKYGLREMFDDAIQCCKTKGLL
;
A
#
# COMPACT_ATOMS: atom_id res chain seq x y z
N MET A 1 6.63 29.42 -11.46
CA MET A 1 6.12 28.11 -10.97
C MET A 1 5.24 28.42 -9.79
N GLU A 2 3.98 27.95 -9.79
CA GLU A 2 3.15 28.01 -8.59
C GLU A 2 3.85 27.22 -7.48
N GLU A 3 4.06 27.84 -6.33
CA GLU A 3 4.75 27.21 -5.21
C GLU A 3 3.85 26.10 -4.64
N LYS A 4 4.29 24.84 -4.77
CA LYS A 4 3.53 23.69 -4.25
C LYS A 4 3.51 23.76 -2.72
N GLY A 5 2.37 23.37 -2.12
CA GLY A 5 2.15 23.47 -0.68
C GLY A 5 3.04 22.53 0.17
N ALA A 6 2.86 22.58 1.49
CA ALA A 6 3.53 21.67 2.41
C ALA A 6 2.76 20.35 2.61
N VAL A 7 3.48 19.24 2.79
CA VAL A 7 2.94 17.89 2.99
C VAL A 7 3.69 17.14 4.09
N CYS A 8 2.98 16.26 4.80
CA CYS A 8 3.41 15.45 5.92
C CYS A 8 3.41 14.01 5.47
N VAL A 9 4.51 13.32 5.68
CA VAL A 9 4.58 11.88 5.43
C VAL A 9 4.91 11.19 6.73
N THR A 10 4.03 10.31 7.20
CA THR A 10 4.27 9.52 8.41
C THR A 10 4.99 8.23 8.12
N GLY A 11 5.80 7.75 9.07
CA GLY A 11 6.57 6.51 8.89
C GLY A 11 7.66 6.66 7.83
N ALA A 12 8.32 7.81 7.78
CA ALA A 12 9.24 8.22 6.71
C ALA A 12 10.42 7.27 6.42
N THR A 13 10.79 6.42 7.38
CA THR A 13 11.81 5.37 7.19
C THR A 13 11.28 4.12 6.51
N GLY A 14 9.97 4.03 6.28
CA GLY A 14 9.31 2.91 5.61
C GLY A 14 9.56 2.89 4.11
N TYR A 15 9.39 1.71 3.51
CA TYR A 15 9.65 1.47 2.09
C TYR A 15 8.87 2.43 1.17
N VAL A 16 7.54 2.44 1.25
CA VAL A 16 6.67 3.32 0.45
C VAL A 16 6.85 4.80 0.84
N ALA A 17 7.01 5.09 2.13
CA ALA A 17 7.09 6.46 2.63
C ALA A 17 8.37 7.18 2.18
N SER A 18 9.52 6.53 2.25
CA SER A 18 10.80 7.10 1.81
C SER A 18 10.80 7.45 0.33
N TRP A 19 10.23 6.58 -0.52
CA TRP A 19 10.11 6.85 -1.95
C TRP A 19 9.09 7.95 -2.26
N LEU A 20 7.96 7.97 -1.56
CA LEU A 20 6.97 9.04 -1.67
C LEU A 20 7.58 10.40 -1.30
N ILE A 21 8.40 10.47 -0.24
CA ILE A 21 9.12 11.70 0.13
C ILE A 21 10.03 12.17 -1.00
N LYS A 22 10.83 11.26 -1.59
CA LYS A 22 11.67 11.58 -2.76
C LYS A 22 10.84 12.17 -3.89
N ARG A 23 9.71 11.53 -4.25
CA ARG A 23 8.83 11.98 -5.34
C ARG A 23 8.18 13.32 -5.04
N LEU A 24 7.72 13.55 -3.82
CA LEU A 24 7.15 14.84 -3.40
C LEU A 24 8.16 15.98 -3.53
N LEU A 25 9.41 15.76 -3.11
CA LEU A 25 10.49 16.73 -3.27
C LEU A 25 10.81 17.02 -4.75
N GLU A 26 10.86 15.98 -5.60
CA GLU A 26 11.03 16.13 -7.05
C GLU A 26 9.91 16.94 -7.71
N HIS A 27 8.69 16.87 -7.17
CA HIS A 27 7.53 17.63 -7.66
C HIS A 27 7.43 19.04 -7.03
N GLY A 28 8.43 19.47 -6.27
CA GLY A 28 8.52 20.81 -5.71
C GLY A 28 7.75 21.03 -4.40
N TYR A 29 7.28 19.97 -3.73
CA TYR A 29 6.61 20.09 -2.44
C TYR A 29 7.60 20.32 -1.30
N THR A 30 7.16 21.08 -0.29
CA THR A 30 7.85 21.09 1.01
C THR A 30 7.38 19.89 1.84
N VAL A 31 8.28 18.97 2.17
CA VAL A 31 7.92 17.74 2.91
C VAL A 31 8.37 17.82 4.36
N ARG A 32 7.48 17.52 5.32
CA ARG A 32 7.90 17.13 6.67
C ARG A 32 7.62 15.66 6.92
N ALA A 33 8.67 14.96 7.27
CA ALA A 33 8.69 13.53 7.48
C ALA A 33 8.59 13.24 8.99
N THR A 34 7.67 12.38 9.42
CA THR A 34 7.68 11.88 10.80
C THR A 34 8.38 10.52 10.86
N VAL A 35 9.39 10.44 11.74
CA VAL A 35 10.10 9.22 12.11
C VAL A 35 9.75 8.87 13.54
N ARG A 36 10.00 7.63 13.96
CA ARG A 36 9.80 7.22 15.35
C ARG A 36 10.96 7.74 16.23
N SER A 37 10.97 9.05 16.55
CA SER A 37 11.45 9.72 17.78
C SER A 37 11.34 11.26 17.68
N ASP A 38 10.71 11.84 18.73
CA ASP A 38 10.47 13.24 19.20
C ASP A 38 9.76 14.34 18.34
N PRO A 39 8.84 15.16 18.92
CA PRO A 39 7.81 15.92 18.19
C PRO A 39 8.11 17.41 18.01
N CYS A 40 7.81 17.97 16.83
CA CYS A 40 7.39 19.38 16.70
C CYS A 40 6.62 19.72 15.40
N LYS A 41 5.82 20.80 15.50
CA LYS A 41 4.72 21.37 14.64
C LYS A 41 5.21 21.97 13.29
N LYS A 42 4.43 22.38 12.25
CA LYS A 42 2.98 22.52 11.90
C LYS A 42 2.76 22.88 10.40
N ASP A 43 1.63 22.45 9.79
CA ASP A 43 0.96 22.82 8.49
C ASP A 43 1.27 22.02 7.22
N MET A 44 0.39 21.06 6.82
CA MET A 44 0.63 20.08 5.74
C MET A 44 -0.62 19.29 5.25
N SER A 45 -0.57 18.67 4.06
CA SER A 45 -1.41 17.49 3.72
C SER A 45 -0.77 16.18 4.21
N VAL A 46 -1.51 15.23 4.80
CA VAL A 46 -0.91 14.08 5.52
C VAL A 46 -1.05 12.74 4.77
N PHE A 47 0.08 12.04 4.62
CA PHE A 47 0.15 10.62 4.20
C PHE A 47 0.31 9.70 5.40
N LEU A 48 -0.65 8.80 5.58
CA LEU A 48 -0.67 7.83 6.66
C LEU A 48 -0.18 6.46 6.16
N LEU A 49 1.10 6.18 6.40
CA LEU A 49 1.80 4.97 5.93
C LEU A 49 2.27 4.05 7.07
N ALA A 50 2.26 4.53 8.31
CA ALA A 50 2.73 3.74 9.45
C ALA A 50 1.69 2.68 9.85
N HIS A 51 2.03 1.41 9.66
CA HIS A 51 1.32 0.26 10.24
C HIS A 51 2.37 -0.63 10.96
N PRO A 52 2.19 -1.00 12.24
CA PRO A 52 3.11 -1.91 12.90
C PRO A 52 3.01 -3.30 12.27
N VAL A 53 4.14 -3.85 11.81
CA VAL A 53 4.24 -5.23 11.29
C VAL A 53 4.94 -6.11 12.35
N ASN A 54 4.48 -6.05 13.60
CA ASN A 54 5.06 -6.86 14.67
C ASN A 54 4.18 -8.11 14.87
N THR A 55 4.64 -9.26 14.38
CA THR A 55 3.95 -10.55 14.46
C THR A 55 3.96 -11.18 15.85
N LYS A 56 4.68 -10.59 16.82
CA LYS A 56 4.80 -11.13 18.19
C LYS A 56 3.72 -10.63 19.14
N GLU A 57 3.01 -9.57 18.79
CA GLU A 57 1.94 -9.00 19.62
C GLU A 57 0.56 -9.50 19.14
N PRO A 58 -0.41 -9.69 20.06
CA PRO A 58 -1.77 -10.06 19.69
C PRO A 58 -2.40 -9.07 18.69
N GLU A 59 -3.12 -9.59 17.70
CA GLU A 59 -3.84 -8.80 16.68
C GLU A 59 -4.63 -7.66 17.31
N GLU A 60 -5.33 -7.92 18.41
CA GLU A 60 -6.18 -6.93 19.10
C GLU A 60 -5.36 -5.74 19.62
N ILE A 61 -4.18 -5.98 20.18
CA ILE A 61 -3.30 -4.93 20.72
C ILE A 61 -2.73 -4.08 19.58
N VAL A 62 -2.21 -4.74 18.53
CA VAL A 62 -1.68 -4.06 17.33
C VAL A 62 -2.77 -3.23 16.66
N THR A 63 -3.97 -3.79 16.51
CA THR A 63 -5.11 -3.13 15.89
C THR A 63 -5.59 -1.95 16.71
N LYS A 64 -5.78 -2.11 18.02
CA LYS A 64 -6.21 -1.03 18.91
C LYS A 64 -5.20 0.12 18.91
N THR A 65 -3.91 -0.19 18.99
CA THR A 65 -2.82 0.80 18.94
C THR A 65 -2.81 1.53 17.62
N THR A 66 -3.00 0.82 16.50
CA THR A 66 -3.05 1.41 15.16
C THR A 66 -4.28 2.28 14.97
N ILE A 67 -5.45 1.86 15.44
CA ILE A 67 -6.67 2.67 15.42
C ILE A 67 -6.45 3.97 16.21
N GLN A 68 -5.91 3.88 17.43
CA GLN A 68 -5.64 5.05 18.26
C GLN A 68 -4.65 6.01 17.60
N GLY A 69 -3.56 5.50 17.02
CA GLY A 69 -2.59 6.30 16.28
C GLY A 69 -3.21 6.98 15.06
N THR A 70 -3.99 6.23 14.28
CA THR A 70 -4.69 6.74 13.09
C THR A 70 -5.68 7.84 13.46
N LEU A 71 -6.55 7.60 14.43
CA LEU A 71 -7.51 8.59 14.92
C LEU A 71 -6.83 9.82 15.54
N GLY A 72 -5.70 9.62 16.24
CA GLY A 72 -4.89 10.72 16.76
C GLY A 72 -4.41 11.66 15.66
N ILE A 73 -3.92 11.10 14.55
CA ILE A 73 -3.47 11.88 13.40
C ILE A 73 -4.65 12.54 12.68
N LEU A 74 -5.76 11.83 12.47
CA LEU A 74 -6.95 12.42 11.84
C LEU A 74 -7.54 13.56 12.67
N ARG A 75 -7.56 13.45 14.01
CA ARG A 75 -7.93 14.55 14.92
C ARG A 75 -6.96 15.73 14.80
N ALA A 76 -5.65 15.47 14.72
CA ALA A 76 -4.67 16.52 14.50
C ALA A 76 -4.89 17.24 13.16
N CYS A 77 -5.26 16.49 12.10
CA CYS A 77 -5.58 17.05 10.79
C CYS A 77 -6.81 17.96 10.88
N LEU A 78 -7.88 17.50 11.51
CA LEU A 78 -9.11 18.26 11.73
C LEU A 78 -8.83 19.57 12.48
N ASN A 79 -8.00 19.52 13.52
CA ASN A 79 -7.64 20.69 14.33
C ASN A 79 -6.67 21.65 13.63
N SER A 80 -5.94 21.22 12.60
CA SER A 80 -4.94 22.04 11.91
C SER A 80 -5.58 23.19 11.13
N LYS A 81 -6.83 23.04 10.65
CA LYS A 81 -7.55 23.96 9.75
C LYS A 81 -6.88 24.24 8.40
N THR A 82 -5.62 23.85 8.22
CA THR A 82 -4.80 24.00 6.99
C THR A 82 -4.76 22.73 6.14
N VAL A 83 -5.10 21.58 6.72
CA VAL A 83 -5.13 20.28 6.01
C VAL A 83 -6.36 20.24 5.10
N LYS A 84 -6.13 20.21 3.79
CA LYS A 84 -7.20 20.13 2.78
C LYS A 84 -7.64 18.71 2.47
N ARG A 85 -6.72 17.74 2.54
CA ARG A 85 -6.94 16.32 2.28
C ARG A 85 -5.95 15.46 3.05
N VAL A 86 -6.42 14.29 3.47
CA VAL A 86 -5.60 13.20 4.01
C VAL A 86 -5.64 12.03 3.02
N VAL A 87 -4.48 11.47 2.69
CA VAL A 87 -4.39 10.24 1.90
C VAL A 87 -3.88 9.12 2.80
N TYR A 88 -4.72 8.13 3.08
CA TYR A 88 -4.39 6.98 3.92
C TYR A 88 -4.02 5.78 3.06
N THR A 89 -2.87 5.17 3.34
CA THR A 89 -2.43 3.98 2.63
C THR A 89 -3.00 2.74 3.31
N SER A 90 -4.08 2.22 2.75
CA SER A 90 -4.67 0.94 3.10
C SER A 90 -3.88 -0.21 2.45
N SER A 91 -4.55 -1.31 2.11
CA SER A 91 -3.98 -2.49 1.46
C SER A 91 -5.08 -3.23 0.73
N VAL A 92 -4.76 -3.90 -0.38
CA VAL A 92 -5.69 -4.84 -1.04
C VAL A 92 -6.12 -6.00 -0.13
N ALA A 93 -5.39 -6.27 0.96
CA ALA A 93 -5.82 -7.21 1.99
C ALA A 93 -7.20 -6.88 2.58
N THR A 94 -7.65 -5.62 2.44
CA THR A 94 -8.98 -5.15 2.86
C THR A 94 -10.12 -5.47 1.90
N VAL A 95 -9.84 -5.99 0.70
CA VAL A 95 -10.84 -6.35 -0.31
C VAL A 95 -10.70 -7.79 -0.85
N LEU A 96 -9.53 -8.41 -0.69
CA LEU A 96 -9.22 -9.72 -1.27
C LEU A 96 -9.83 -10.93 -0.52
N ASN A 97 -10.16 -10.78 0.76
CA ASN A 97 -10.55 -11.92 1.60
C ASN A 97 -12.08 -12.04 1.70
N VAL A 98 -12.71 -12.35 0.58
CA VAL A 98 -14.15 -12.64 0.52
C VAL A 98 -14.41 -14.13 0.68
N ARG A 99 -15.51 -14.46 1.39
CA ARG A 99 -15.94 -15.85 1.61
C ARG A 99 -16.54 -16.46 0.35
N ASP A 100 -17.20 -15.64 -0.46
CA ASP A 100 -17.77 -16.03 -1.75
C ASP A 100 -16.64 -16.21 -2.79
N ARG A 101 -16.54 -17.44 -3.32
CA ARG A 101 -15.53 -17.83 -4.31
C ARG A 101 -15.97 -17.55 -5.75
N GLU A 102 -17.22 -17.16 -5.97
CA GLU A 102 -17.74 -16.83 -7.31
C GLU A 102 -17.41 -15.39 -7.73
N ILE A 103 -16.95 -14.55 -6.80
CA ILE A 103 -16.50 -13.19 -7.10
C ILE A 103 -15.19 -13.26 -7.87
N GLY A 104 -15.27 -13.32 -9.20
CA GLY A 104 -14.10 -13.35 -10.09
C GLY A 104 -13.29 -12.05 -10.11
N VAL A 105 -13.95 -10.91 -9.83
CA VAL A 105 -13.33 -9.57 -9.80
C VAL A 105 -13.86 -8.80 -8.59
N VAL A 106 -12.95 -8.20 -7.81
CA VAL A 106 -13.27 -7.32 -6.68
C VAL A 106 -12.92 -5.86 -6.99
N ASP A 107 -13.75 -4.94 -6.49
CA ASP A 107 -13.56 -3.49 -6.59
C ASP A 107 -13.58 -2.82 -5.20
N GLU A 108 -13.56 -1.49 -5.16
CA GLU A 108 -13.51 -0.71 -3.93
C GLU A 108 -14.75 -0.81 -3.03
N ASN A 109 -15.87 -1.33 -3.54
CA ASN A 109 -17.11 -1.48 -2.79
C ASN A 109 -17.10 -2.73 -1.90
N ILE A 110 -16.17 -3.65 -2.16
CA ILE A 110 -16.05 -4.90 -1.44
C ILE A 110 -15.16 -4.73 -0.21
N TRP A 111 -15.47 -5.50 0.83
CA TRP A 111 -14.64 -5.60 2.02
C TRP A 111 -14.34 -7.06 2.32
N SER A 112 -13.11 -7.30 2.75
CA SER A 112 -12.70 -8.57 3.36
C SER A 112 -13.58 -8.90 4.57
N ASP A 113 -13.99 -10.15 4.64
CA ASP A 113 -14.73 -10.72 5.76
C ASP A 113 -13.72 -11.05 6.88
N ILE A 114 -13.82 -10.32 8.00
CA ILE A 114 -12.88 -10.44 9.12
C ILE A 114 -12.99 -11.81 9.78
N ASP A 115 -14.20 -12.35 9.91
CA ASP A 115 -14.42 -13.64 10.55
C ASP A 115 -13.82 -14.74 9.68
N TYR A 116 -14.06 -14.67 8.36
CA TYR A 116 -13.40 -15.56 7.41
C TYR A 116 -11.87 -15.43 7.44
N VAL A 117 -11.33 -14.20 7.49
CA VAL A 117 -9.87 -13.98 7.60
C VAL A 117 -9.29 -14.65 8.84
N ARG A 118 -9.96 -14.56 9.99
CA ARG A 118 -9.53 -15.18 11.24
C ARG A 118 -9.65 -16.70 11.22
N GLU A 119 -10.69 -17.24 10.58
CA GLU A 119 -10.88 -18.68 10.39
C GLU A 119 -9.73 -19.32 9.60
N LEU A 120 -9.12 -18.59 8.66
CA LEU A 120 -8.02 -19.09 7.84
C LEU A 120 -6.74 -19.39 8.64
N LYS A 121 -6.57 -18.76 9.82
CA LYS A 121 -5.40 -18.95 10.70
C LYS A 121 -4.05 -18.85 9.97
N LEU A 122 -3.96 -18.00 8.95
CA LEU A 122 -2.72 -17.73 8.23
C LEU A 122 -1.91 -16.70 9.00
N GLU A 123 -0.60 -16.68 8.78
CA GLU A 123 0.30 -15.68 9.37
C GLU A 123 -0.13 -14.25 9.02
N GLU A 124 -0.69 -14.05 7.81
CA GLU A 124 -1.18 -12.76 7.33
C GLU A 124 -2.58 -12.39 7.83
N SER A 125 -3.31 -13.32 8.46
CA SER A 125 -4.70 -13.08 8.89
C SER A 125 -4.80 -11.91 9.87
N ALA A 126 -3.88 -11.81 10.82
CA ALA A 126 -3.86 -10.72 11.80
C ALA A 126 -3.63 -9.35 11.12
N TYR A 127 -2.75 -9.30 10.13
CA TYR A 127 -2.50 -8.08 9.35
C TYR A 127 -3.73 -7.68 8.55
N ALA A 128 -4.35 -8.61 7.82
CA ALA A 128 -5.53 -8.33 7.01
C ALA A 128 -6.70 -7.84 7.86
N ALA A 129 -7.00 -8.50 8.98
CA ALA A 129 -8.03 -8.08 9.93
C ALA A 129 -7.75 -6.66 10.48
N SER A 130 -6.50 -6.39 10.89
CA SER A 130 -6.09 -5.08 11.38
C SER A 130 -6.30 -3.98 10.34
N LYS A 131 -5.86 -4.20 9.09
CA LYS A 131 -6.02 -3.22 8.01
C LYS A 131 -7.48 -2.90 7.71
N VAL A 132 -8.37 -3.92 7.72
CA VAL A 132 -9.82 -3.71 7.53
C VAL A 132 -10.38 -2.83 8.64
N LEU A 133 -10.11 -3.18 9.90
CA LEU A 133 -10.67 -2.48 11.06
C LEU A 133 -10.18 -1.02 11.13
N VAL A 134 -8.90 -0.78 10.86
CA VAL A 134 -8.32 0.56 10.85
C VAL A 134 -8.89 1.41 9.71
N GLU A 135 -8.99 0.87 8.49
CA GLU A 135 -9.53 1.61 7.35
C GLU A 135 -10.99 2.00 7.57
N ARG A 136 -11.84 1.06 8.02
CA ARG A 136 -13.24 1.34 8.35
C ARG A 136 -13.36 2.42 9.41
N THR A 137 -12.59 2.31 10.49
CA THR A 137 -12.61 3.30 11.58
C THR A 137 -12.17 4.69 11.11
N ALA A 138 -11.18 4.76 10.21
CA ALA A 138 -10.70 6.01 9.63
C ALA A 138 -11.76 6.66 8.72
N LEU A 139 -12.40 5.87 7.85
CA LEU A 139 -13.48 6.32 6.97
C LEU A 139 -14.68 6.83 7.79
N ASP A 140 -15.14 6.07 8.78
CA ASP A 140 -16.23 6.46 9.67
C ASP A 140 -15.91 7.77 10.42
N PHE A 141 -14.68 7.90 10.91
CA PHE A 141 -14.24 9.13 11.58
C PHE A 141 -14.25 10.31 10.62
N ALA A 142 -13.73 10.13 9.39
CA ALA A 142 -13.66 11.18 8.40
C ALA A 142 -15.06 11.66 7.99
N GLU A 143 -15.98 10.72 7.72
CA GLU A 143 -17.38 11.02 7.37
C GLU A 143 -18.07 11.81 8.49
N LYS A 144 -17.98 11.33 9.74
CA LYS A 144 -18.62 11.99 10.90
C LYS A 144 -18.10 13.40 11.18
N ASN A 145 -16.87 13.71 10.76
CA ASN A 145 -16.21 14.99 11.06
C ASN A 145 -16.02 15.87 9.81
N GLY A 146 -16.53 15.46 8.64
CA GLY A 146 -16.38 16.21 7.39
C GLY A 146 -14.93 16.36 6.93
N LEU A 147 -14.06 15.40 7.26
CA LEU A 147 -12.66 15.39 6.84
C LEU A 147 -12.53 14.77 5.45
N ASP A 148 -11.86 15.45 4.51
CA ASP A 148 -11.56 14.90 3.18
C ASP A 148 -10.48 13.81 3.30
N LEU A 149 -10.94 12.56 3.41
CA LEU A 149 -10.09 11.36 3.47
C LEU A 149 -10.23 10.55 2.19
N VAL A 150 -9.09 10.25 1.58
CA VAL A 150 -8.96 9.30 0.48
C VAL A 150 -8.13 8.12 0.95
N THR A 151 -8.54 6.90 0.63
CA THR A 151 -7.74 5.70 0.91
C THR A 151 -7.21 5.11 -0.39
N LEU A 152 -5.89 4.88 -0.45
CA LEU A 152 -5.27 4.12 -1.53
C LEU A 152 -5.06 2.69 -1.05
N LEU A 153 -5.40 1.70 -1.86
CA LEU A 153 -5.21 0.29 -1.57
C LEU A 153 -4.16 -0.27 -2.55
N PRO A 154 -2.86 -0.13 -2.24
CA PRO A 154 -1.83 -0.79 -3.02
C PRO A 154 -1.97 -2.31 -2.94
N ALA A 155 -1.74 -2.96 -4.08
CA ALA A 155 -1.35 -4.36 -4.13
C ALA A 155 0.08 -4.53 -3.57
N ASN A 156 0.72 -5.64 -3.89
CA ASN A 156 2.12 -5.84 -3.55
C ASN A 156 3.02 -4.88 -4.36
N VAL A 157 4.01 -4.28 -3.69
CA VAL A 157 4.84 -3.19 -4.23
C VAL A 157 6.29 -3.64 -4.41
N PHE A 158 6.84 -3.42 -5.61
CA PHE A 158 8.15 -3.80 -6.12
C PHE A 158 8.90 -2.58 -6.64
N GLY A 159 10.22 -2.64 -6.70
CA GLY A 159 11.04 -1.56 -7.23
C GLY A 159 12.20 -1.19 -6.30
N PRO A 160 12.95 -0.15 -6.68
CA PRO A 160 14.15 0.22 -5.95
C PRO A 160 13.78 0.84 -4.60
N PHE A 161 14.45 0.42 -3.53
CA PHE A 161 14.16 0.86 -2.18
C PHE A 161 15.30 1.65 -1.56
N LEU A 162 14.96 2.72 -0.84
CA LEU A 162 15.92 3.49 -0.06
C LEU A 162 16.22 2.85 1.31
N ALA A 163 15.34 1.97 1.78
CA ALA A 163 15.49 1.29 3.05
C ALA A 163 16.77 0.42 3.12
N PRO A 164 17.34 0.21 4.31
CA PRO A 164 18.53 -0.63 4.50
C PRO A 164 18.22 -2.13 4.51
N GLN A 165 16.96 -2.53 4.66
CA GLN A 165 16.53 -3.94 4.69
C GLN A 165 15.64 -4.25 3.48
N ILE A 166 15.65 -5.51 3.03
CA ILE A 166 14.76 -6.00 1.96
C ILE A 166 13.30 -5.86 2.45
N PRO A 167 12.44 -5.11 1.74
CA PRO A 167 11.03 -5.02 2.09
C PRO A 167 10.34 -6.37 1.97
N LEU A 168 9.48 -6.72 2.94
CA LEU A 168 8.73 -7.99 2.98
C LEU A 168 7.93 -8.26 1.69
N THR A 169 7.46 -7.21 1.01
CA THR A 169 6.71 -7.34 -0.26
C THR A 169 7.57 -7.79 -1.44
N VAL A 170 8.89 -7.56 -1.40
CA VAL A 170 9.81 -8.09 -2.42
C VAL A 170 9.90 -9.62 -2.33
N THR A 171 9.59 -10.19 -1.17
CA THR A 171 9.64 -11.64 -0.90
C THR A 171 8.37 -12.37 -1.36
N ILE A 172 7.24 -11.69 -1.59
CA ILE A 172 5.93 -12.33 -1.86
C ILE A 172 5.35 -11.84 -3.21
N ALA A 173 5.18 -12.78 -4.15
CA ALA A 173 4.87 -12.51 -5.56
C ALA A 173 3.39 -12.21 -5.86
N LEU A 174 3.11 -10.94 -6.17
CA LEU A 174 2.12 -10.26 -7.07
C LEU A 174 2.65 -8.80 -7.18
N SER A 175 2.50 -7.96 -8.22
CA SER A 175 3.39 -6.76 -8.29
C SER A 175 2.85 -5.43 -8.88
N MET A 176 3.38 -4.32 -8.34
CA MET A 176 3.33 -2.94 -8.85
C MET A 176 4.66 -2.22 -8.64
N ILE A 177 5.03 -1.21 -9.45
CA ILE A 177 6.22 -0.39 -9.14
C ILE A 177 5.93 0.62 -8.03
N LEU A 178 6.86 0.73 -7.09
CA LEU A 178 6.89 1.71 -5.98
C LEU A 178 6.68 3.15 -6.46
N ASP A 179 7.26 3.47 -7.62
CA ASP A 179 7.11 4.74 -8.30
C ASP A 179 5.69 5.00 -8.79
N ASP A 180 4.99 3.99 -9.32
CA ASP A 180 3.57 4.10 -9.69
C ASP A 180 2.70 4.28 -8.44
N VAL A 181 3.00 3.58 -7.35
CA VAL A 181 2.30 3.76 -6.07
C VAL A 181 2.51 5.17 -5.52
N ALA A 182 3.74 5.69 -5.51
CA ALA A 182 4.02 7.05 -5.10
C ALA A 182 3.35 8.09 -6.01
N SER A 183 3.32 7.84 -7.31
CA SER A 183 2.65 8.71 -8.28
C SER A 183 1.14 8.71 -8.08
N ALA A 184 0.52 7.56 -7.76
CA ALA A 184 -0.90 7.48 -7.43
C ALA A 184 -1.27 8.27 -6.16
N HIS A 185 -0.40 8.23 -5.14
CA HIS A 185 -0.57 9.04 -3.92
C HIS A 185 -0.57 10.55 -4.23
N ILE A 186 0.41 11.03 -5.02
CA ILE A 186 0.48 12.44 -5.42
C ILE A 186 -0.72 12.82 -6.30
N PHE A 187 -1.06 11.96 -7.25
CA PHE A 187 -2.19 12.18 -8.14
C PHE A 187 -3.51 12.33 -7.37
N LEU A 188 -3.81 11.44 -6.42
CA LEU A 188 -5.05 11.52 -5.62
C LEU A 188 -5.05 12.67 -4.60
N LEU A 189 -3.86 13.11 -4.16
CA LEU A 189 -3.74 14.32 -3.37
C LEU A 189 -4.15 15.56 -4.19
N GLU A 190 -3.74 15.63 -5.47
CA GLU A 190 -3.99 16.77 -6.35
C GLU A 190 -5.36 16.73 -7.05
N TYR A 191 -5.90 15.53 -7.31
CA TYR A 191 -7.16 15.34 -8.03
C TYR A 191 -8.36 15.75 -7.17
N SER A 192 -8.90 16.95 -7.39
CA SER A 192 -9.95 17.56 -6.55
C SER A 192 -11.18 16.66 -6.31
N ASN A 193 -11.58 15.87 -7.31
CA ASN A 193 -12.75 14.97 -7.24
C ASN A 193 -12.46 13.59 -6.61
N ALA A 194 -11.24 13.35 -6.09
CA ALA A 194 -10.93 12.09 -5.42
C ALA A 194 -11.84 11.89 -4.19
N ARG A 195 -12.55 10.75 -4.13
CA ARG A 195 -13.47 10.41 -3.03
C ARG A 195 -13.44 8.92 -2.68
N GLY A 196 -13.32 8.65 -1.38
CA GLY A 196 -13.36 7.29 -0.82
C GLY A 196 -12.11 6.49 -1.16
N ARG A 197 -12.31 5.22 -1.52
CA ARG A 197 -11.25 4.23 -1.71
C ARG A 197 -10.82 4.16 -3.18
N TYR A 198 -9.55 3.82 -3.44
CA TYR A 198 -9.00 3.55 -4.77
C TYR A 198 -8.08 2.32 -4.72
N ILE A 199 -8.38 1.30 -5.52
CA ILE A 199 -7.48 0.18 -5.76
C ILE A 199 -6.36 0.65 -6.69
N CYS A 200 -5.14 0.33 -6.29
CA CYS A 200 -3.94 0.52 -7.08
C CYS A 200 -3.35 -0.87 -7.30
N SER A 201 -3.51 -1.39 -8.52
CA SER A 201 -3.00 -2.67 -9.01
C SER A 201 -2.81 -2.58 -10.53
N ALA A 202 -1.57 -2.72 -11.00
CA ALA A 202 -1.25 -2.59 -12.42
C ALA A 202 -1.40 -3.92 -13.19
N GLU A 203 -1.06 -5.04 -12.55
CA GLU A 203 -0.99 -6.36 -13.17
C GLU A 203 -1.80 -7.41 -12.38
N HIS A 204 -2.32 -8.41 -13.10
CA HIS A 204 -3.02 -9.56 -12.52
C HIS A 204 -2.42 -10.85 -13.08
N LYS A 205 -1.31 -11.29 -12.49
CA LYS A 205 -0.68 -12.58 -12.80
C LYS A 205 -0.70 -13.46 -11.57
N SER A 206 -1.05 -14.72 -11.71
CA SER A 206 -0.94 -15.73 -10.66
C SER A 206 0.53 -15.95 -10.27
N VAL A 207 0.76 -16.59 -9.12
CA VAL A 207 2.12 -16.99 -8.69
C VAL A 207 2.80 -17.86 -9.75
N LEU A 208 2.04 -18.72 -10.44
CA LEU A 208 2.55 -19.58 -11.52
C LEU A 208 2.98 -18.74 -12.73
N GLU A 209 2.15 -17.81 -13.19
CA GLU A 209 2.48 -16.92 -14.31
C GLU A 209 3.68 -16.01 -13.98
N ILE A 210 3.85 -15.61 -12.71
CA ILE A 210 5.04 -14.87 -12.26
C ILE A 210 6.27 -15.79 -12.26
N ALA A 211 6.17 -17.02 -11.74
CA ALA A 211 7.28 -17.97 -11.72
C ALA A 211 7.75 -18.31 -13.15
N GLU A 212 6.82 -18.53 -14.08
CA GLU A 212 7.12 -18.70 -15.51
C GLU A 212 7.82 -17.48 -16.10
N PHE A 213 7.28 -16.28 -15.84
CA PHE A 213 7.87 -15.02 -16.31
C PHE A 213 9.30 -14.83 -15.79
N LEU A 214 9.52 -15.05 -14.49
CA LEU A 214 10.83 -14.89 -13.86
C LEU A 214 11.82 -15.94 -14.39
N SER A 215 11.38 -17.20 -14.54
CA SER A 215 12.25 -18.29 -15.01
C SER A 215 12.72 -18.05 -16.44
N ALA A 216 11.86 -17.49 -17.29
CA ALA A 216 12.20 -17.12 -18.66
C ALA A 216 13.09 -15.87 -18.73
N THR A 217 12.90 -14.91 -17.82
CA THR A 217 13.58 -13.61 -17.86
C THR A 217 14.93 -13.62 -17.15
N TYR A 218 15.09 -14.42 -16.09
CA TYR A 218 16.28 -14.47 -15.24
C TYR A 218 16.73 -15.93 -15.00
N PRO A 219 17.23 -16.61 -16.04
CA PRO A 219 17.62 -18.03 -15.96
C PRO A 219 18.81 -18.28 -15.02
N GLU A 220 19.51 -17.23 -14.58
CA GLU A 220 20.62 -17.34 -13.64
C GLU A 220 20.19 -17.66 -12.19
N TYR A 221 18.91 -17.45 -11.84
CA TYR A 221 18.41 -17.75 -10.50
C TYR A 221 17.68 -19.09 -10.44
N PRO A 222 17.83 -19.83 -9.33
CA PRO A 222 17.05 -21.04 -9.09
C PRO A 222 15.61 -20.67 -8.74
N ILE A 223 14.79 -20.45 -9.76
CA ILE A 223 13.36 -20.16 -9.61
C ILE A 223 12.61 -21.49 -9.55
N PRO A 224 11.74 -21.70 -8.54
CA PRO A 224 10.98 -22.94 -8.42
C PRO A 224 10.20 -23.25 -9.70
N THR A 225 10.34 -24.49 -10.17
CA THR A 225 9.65 -24.99 -11.35
C THR A 225 8.16 -25.17 -11.06
N LEU A 226 7.33 -25.17 -12.11
CA LEU A 226 5.88 -25.40 -11.99
C LEU A 226 5.55 -26.65 -11.16
N ASP A 227 6.35 -27.72 -11.27
CA ASP A 227 6.16 -28.96 -10.51
C ASP A 227 6.43 -28.79 -9.00
N GLU A 228 7.35 -27.91 -8.61
CA GLU A 228 7.67 -27.61 -7.21
C GLU A 228 6.64 -26.67 -6.55
N VAL A 229 5.93 -25.85 -7.35
CA VAL A 229 4.88 -24.93 -6.86
C VAL A 229 3.46 -25.47 -7.04
N LYS A 230 3.26 -26.56 -7.79
CA LYS A 230 1.93 -27.18 -8.05
C LYS A 230 1.24 -27.71 -6.79
N ASP A 231 2.00 -28.18 -5.80
CA ASP A 231 1.47 -28.69 -4.53
C ASP A 231 1.16 -27.59 -3.51
N ILE A 232 1.57 -26.34 -3.79
CA ILE A 232 1.05 -25.21 -3.04
C ILE A 232 -0.42 -25.10 -3.44
N LYS A 233 -1.32 -25.44 -2.51
CA LYS A 233 -2.74 -25.09 -2.62
C LYS A 233 -2.85 -23.57 -2.70
N THR A 234 -2.63 -23.00 -3.88
CA THR A 234 -2.76 -21.57 -4.10
C THR A 234 -4.22 -21.25 -3.97
N ARG A 235 -4.56 -20.54 -2.91
CA ARG A 235 -5.88 -19.94 -2.78
C ARG A 235 -6.10 -19.08 -4.02
N VAL A 236 -7.16 -19.38 -4.77
CA VAL A 236 -7.58 -18.54 -5.89
C VAL A 236 -8.05 -17.22 -5.30
N LEU A 237 -7.23 -16.19 -5.43
CA LEU A 237 -7.60 -14.83 -5.05
C LEU A 237 -8.40 -14.19 -6.20
N PRO A 238 -9.41 -13.37 -5.88
CA PRO A 238 -10.16 -12.65 -6.90
C PRO A 238 -9.26 -11.64 -7.62
N ARG A 239 -9.59 -11.31 -8.87
CA ARG A 239 -8.88 -10.26 -9.62
C ARG A 239 -9.24 -8.89 -9.04
N LEU A 240 -8.27 -8.00 -8.90
CA LEU A 240 -8.50 -6.64 -8.42
C LEU A 240 -8.90 -5.73 -9.60
N SER A 241 -9.81 -4.79 -9.39
CA SER A 241 -10.16 -3.80 -10.42
C SER A 241 -9.61 -2.43 -10.06
N SER A 242 -8.60 -1.95 -10.80
CA SER A 242 -8.13 -0.55 -10.72
C SER A 242 -8.94 0.41 -11.59
N LYS A 243 -10.09 -0.01 -12.12
CA LYS A 243 -10.89 0.75 -13.09
C LYS A 243 -11.21 2.16 -12.58
N LYS A 244 -11.63 2.28 -11.31
CA LYS A 244 -11.95 3.56 -10.68
C LYS A 244 -10.77 4.53 -10.70
N LEU A 245 -9.54 4.05 -10.43
CA LEU A 245 -8.33 4.88 -10.49
C LEU A 245 -8.03 5.28 -11.94
N LEU A 246 -8.11 4.35 -12.89
CA LEU A 246 -7.83 4.64 -14.31
C LEU A 246 -8.83 5.63 -14.92
N GLU A 247 -10.10 5.57 -14.54
CA GLU A 247 -11.15 6.50 -14.99
C GLU A 247 -10.94 7.94 -14.51
N THR A 248 -10.08 8.18 -13.51
CA THR A 248 -9.65 9.54 -13.12
C THR A 248 -8.64 10.15 -14.08
N GLY A 249 -8.08 9.37 -15.01
CA GLY A 249 -7.00 9.77 -15.92
C GLY A 249 -5.60 9.39 -15.44
N PHE A 250 -5.47 8.72 -14.28
CA PHE A 250 -4.21 8.15 -13.83
C PHE A 250 -3.69 7.09 -14.82
N LYS A 251 -2.37 7.07 -15.06
CA LYS A 251 -1.71 6.12 -15.94
C LYS A 251 -0.55 5.47 -15.23
N TYR A 252 -0.52 4.14 -15.22
CA TYR A 252 0.68 3.39 -14.84
C TYR A 252 1.78 3.66 -15.85
N LYS A 253 3.00 3.88 -15.36
CA LYS A 253 4.17 4.13 -16.20
C LYS A 253 4.93 2.86 -16.51
N TYR A 254 4.82 1.83 -15.67
CA TYR A 254 5.68 0.66 -15.75
C TYR A 254 4.90 -0.65 -15.87
N GLY A 255 5.47 -1.58 -16.64
CA GLY A 255 4.96 -2.94 -16.80
C GLY A 255 5.68 -3.92 -15.86
N LEU A 256 5.28 -5.20 -15.94
CA LEU A 256 5.79 -6.26 -15.07
C LEU A 256 7.32 -6.40 -15.09
N ARG A 257 7.93 -6.27 -16.27
CA ARG A 257 9.36 -6.50 -16.47
C ARG A 257 10.19 -5.45 -15.75
N GLU A 258 9.85 -4.18 -15.95
CA GLU A 258 10.51 -3.05 -15.28
C GLU A 258 10.43 -3.18 -13.76
N MET A 259 9.34 -3.75 -13.21
CA MET A 259 9.20 -3.92 -11.75
C MET A 259 10.26 -4.85 -11.19
N PHE A 260 10.49 -5.97 -11.87
CA PHE A 260 11.46 -6.97 -11.44
C PHE A 260 12.89 -6.55 -11.77
N ASP A 261 13.14 -5.96 -12.93
CA ASP A 261 14.47 -5.48 -13.33
C ASP A 261 15.00 -4.47 -12.29
N ASP A 262 14.21 -3.47 -11.94
CA ASP A 262 14.61 -2.45 -10.97
C ASP A 262 14.80 -3.02 -9.56
N ALA A 263 13.92 -3.94 -9.13
CA ALA A 263 14.03 -4.59 -7.82
C ALA A 263 15.29 -5.46 -7.72
N ILE A 264 15.56 -6.30 -8.72
CA ILE A 264 16.73 -7.17 -8.79
C ILE A 264 18.00 -6.32 -8.83
N GLN A 265 18.05 -5.28 -9.67
CA GLN A 265 19.21 -4.41 -9.77
C GLN A 265 19.46 -3.65 -8.46
N CYS A 266 18.40 -3.23 -7.76
CA CYS A 266 18.52 -2.62 -6.44
C CYS A 266 19.09 -3.60 -5.41
N CYS A 267 18.64 -4.85 -5.40
CA CYS A 267 19.20 -5.88 -4.51
C CYS A 267 20.68 -6.16 -4.82
N LYS A 268 21.06 -6.31 -6.10
CA LYS A 268 22.45 -6.51 -6.53
C LYS A 268 23.37 -5.39 -6.05
N THR A 269 22.98 -4.14 -6.31
CA THR A 269 23.79 -2.96 -5.93
C THR A 269 23.96 -2.81 -4.42
N LYS A 270 23.04 -3.36 -3.62
CA LYS A 270 23.11 -3.38 -2.15
C LYS A 270 23.76 -4.64 -1.57
N GLY A 271 24.19 -5.60 -2.40
CA GLY A 271 24.76 -6.88 -1.97
C GLY A 271 23.75 -7.79 -1.27
N LEU A 272 22.47 -7.66 -1.64
CA LEU A 272 21.34 -8.42 -1.09
C LEU A 272 20.91 -9.59 -1.99
N LEU A 273 21.49 -9.67 -3.20
CA LEU A 273 21.31 -10.72 -4.20
C LEU A 273 22.64 -10.91 -4.95
#